data_AF-A0A933GXT3-F1
#
_entry.id   AF-A0A933GXT3-F1
#
_cell.length_a   1.000
_cell.length_b   1.000
_cell.length_c   1.000
_cell.angle_alpha   90.00
_cell.angle_beta   90.00
_cell.angle_gamma   90.00
#
_symmetry.space_group_name_H-M   'P 1'
#
loop_
_entity.id
_entity.type
_entity.pdbx_description
1 polymer ?
#
loop_
_entity_poly.entity_id
_entity_poly.type
_entity_poly.pdbx_seq_one_letter_code
_entity_poly.pdbx_strand_id
1 'polypeptide(L)'
;MNGPGDALAWGRDGLLPVVAQDERTGEVLMLAWADREALERTVETGFAHYFSRSRKALWKKGETSGNVQRVVEVRADCDGDALLYRVEQTGGACHEGYSGCFYRHLSGDAWAIDRRKVFNPAEVYPPDAARPATLDTLRGEPEE
;
A
#
# COMPACT_ATOMS: atom_id res chain seq x y z
N MET A 1 -22.21 17.07 10.12
CA MET A 1 -22.13 16.72 8.69
C MET A 1 -21.58 15.31 8.63
N ASN A 2 -22.21 14.41 7.90
CA ASN A 2 -21.72 13.04 7.78
C ASN A 2 -20.47 13.07 6.89
N GLY A 3 -19.35 12.55 7.39
CA GLY A 3 -18.08 12.46 6.66
C GLY A 3 -18.13 11.37 5.58
N PRO A 4 -17.19 11.38 4.61
CA PRO A 4 -17.17 10.39 3.52
C PRO A 4 -17.08 8.94 4.01
N GLY A 5 -16.61 8.70 5.24
CA GLY A 5 -16.51 7.37 5.84
C GLY A 5 -17.75 6.86 6.58
N ASP A 6 -18.81 7.66 6.73
CA ASP A 6 -19.95 7.28 7.58
C ASP A 6 -20.86 6.20 6.99
N ALA A 7 -20.82 6.02 5.67
CA ALA A 7 -21.57 4.99 4.97
C ALA A 7 -20.80 3.67 4.77
N LEU A 8 -19.55 3.58 5.21
CA LEU A 8 -18.70 2.41 5.00
C LEU A 8 -18.85 1.36 6.11
N ALA A 9 -18.70 0.08 5.73
CA ALA A 9 -18.80 -1.07 6.60
C ALA A 9 -17.46 -1.36 7.30
N TRP A 10 -17.05 -0.46 8.19
CA TRP A 10 -15.79 -0.61 8.95
C TRP A 10 -15.72 -1.94 9.68
N GLY A 11 -14.57 -2.62 9.57
CA GLY A 11 -14.30 -3.85 10.27
C GLY A 11 -14.41 -3.68 11.80
N ARG A 12 -14.44 -4.79 12.53
CA ARG A 12 -14.51 -4.77 14.01
C ARG A 12 -13.34 -4.04 14.67
N ASP A 13 -12.22 -3.96 13.98
CA ASP A 13 -11.01 -3.23 14.36
C ASP A 13 -11.02 -1.76 13.90
N GLY A 14 -12.09 -1.31 13.26
CA GLY A 14 -12.20 0.04 12.70
C GLY A 14 -11.42 0.24 11.41
N LEU A 15 -11.03 -0.84 10.72
CA LEU A 15 -10.23 -0.79 9.51
C LEU A 15 -10.98 -1.28 8.27
N LEU A 16 -10.55 -0.80 7.12
CA LEU A 16 -10.93 -1.30 5.80
C LEU A 16 -9.68 -1.69 5.01
N PRO A 17 -9.66 -2.82 4.28
CA PRO A 17 -8.66 -3.08 3.26
C PRO A 17 -8.74 -2.03 2.14
N VAL A 18 -7.58 -1.61 1.68
CA VAL A 18 -7.45 -0.67 0.57
C VAL A 18 -6.52 -1.25 -0.48
N VAL A 19 -7.03 -1.44 -1.68
CA VAL A 19 -6.23 -1.77 -2.86
C VAL A 19 -5.79 -0.46 -3.52
N ALA A 20 -4.49 -0.30 -3.74
CA ALA A 20 -3.96 0.78 -4.57
C ALA A 20 -3.70 0.25 -5.98
N GLN A 21 -4.27 0.90 -6.99
CA GLN A 21 -4.13 0.56 -8.40
C GLN A 21 -3.61 1.76 -9.17
N ASP A 22 -2.66 1.54 -10.08
CA ASP A 22 -2.18 2.59 -10.97
C ASP A 22 -3.32 3.05 -11.89
N GLU A 23 -3.59 4.36 -11.88
CA GLU A 23 -4.69 4.95 -12.67
C GLU A 23 -4.51 4.74 -14.18
N ARG A 24 -3.26 4.71 -14.68
CA ARG A 24 -2.96 4.66 -16.12
C ARG A 24 -2.89 3.25 -16.65
N THR A 25 -2.27 2.33 -15.89
CA THR A 25 -2.02 0.95 -16.35
C THR A 25 -3.07 -0.04 -15.85
N GLY A 26 -3.83 0.30 -14.81
CA GLY A 26 -4.74 -0.63 -14.14
C GLY A 26 -4.01 -1.68 -13.29
N GLU A 27 -2.69 -1.56 -13.12
CA GLU A 27 -1.90 -2.49 -12.34
C GLU A 27 -2.18 -2.36 -10.85
N VAL A 28 -2.42 -3.48 -10.17
CA VAL A 28 -2.51 -3.50 -8.71
C VAL A 28 -1.11 -3.31 -8.11
N LEU A 29 -0.94 -2.23 -7.36
CA LEU A 29 0.34 -1.82 -6.79
C LEU A 29 0.54 -2.41 -5.40
N MET A 30 -0.45 -2.31 -4.52
CA MET A 30 -0.34 -2.80 -3.15
C MET A 30 -1.71 -2.97 -2.48
N LEU A 31 -1.72 -3.71 -1.37
CA LEU A 31 -2.82 -3.77 -0.41
C LEU A 31 -2.34 -3.16 0.91
N ALA A 32 -3.16 -2.30 1.50
CA ALA A 32 -2.95 -1.73 2.83
C ALA A 32 -4.27 -1.69 3.60
N TRP A 33 -4.27 -1.04 4.76
CA TRP A 33 -5.45 -0.81 5.58
C TRP A 33 -5.62 0.69 5.75
N ALA A 34 -6.85 1.16 5.88
CA ALA A 34 -7.18 2.51 6.30
C ALA A 34 -8.12 2.43 7.50
N ASP A 35 -7.95 3.32 8.47
CA ASP A 35 -8.98 3.69 9.42
C ASP A 35 -9.72 4.94 8.92
N ARG A 36 -10.66 5.45 9.72
CA ARG A 36 -11.44 6.66 9.38
C ARG A 36 -10.54 7.87 9.14
N GLU A 37 -9.55 8.08 10.01
CA GLU A 37 -8.61 9.19 9.90
C GLU A 37 -7.77 9.08 8.61
N ALA A 38 -7.28 7.89 8.26
CA ALA A 38 -6.56 7.67 7.02
C ALA A 38 -7.40 8.00 5.78
N LEU A 39 -8.68 7.63 5.76
CA LEU A 39 -9.58 8.00 4.66
C LEU A 39 -9.80 9.52 4.60
N GLU A 40 -10.08 10.17 5.74
CA GLU A 40 -10.27 11.61 5.83
C GLU A 40 -9.04 12.37 5.32
N ARG A 41 -7.84 11.99 5.79
CA ARG A 41 -6.57 12.60 5.35
C ARG A 41 -6.28 12.32 3.89
N THR A 42 -6.68 11.16 3.37
CA THR A 42 -6.56 10.86 1.94
C THR A 42 -7.38 11.83 1.10
N VAL A 43 -8.65 12.03 1.47
CA VAL A 43 -9.55 12.96 0.79
C VAL A 43 -9.08 14.41 0.92
N GLU A 44 -8.65 14.82 2.12
CA GLU A 44 -8.19 16.18 2.41
C GLU A 44 -6.92 16.55 1.64
N THR A 45 -5.94 15.65 1.60
CA THR A 45 -4.61 15.96 1.05
C THR A 45 -4.45 15.60 -0.42
N GLY A 46 -5.32 14.74 -0.96
CA GLY A 46 -5.15 14.14 -2.29
C GLY A 46 -4.01 13.12 -2.38
N PHE A 47 -3.44 12.68 -1.25
CA PHE A 47 -2.39 11.67 -1.19
C PHE A 47 -2.80 10.48 -0.35
N ALA A 48 -2.39 9.27 -0.74
CA ALA A 48 -2.79 8.06 -0.04
C ALA A 48 -2.22 8.03 1.39
N HIS A 49 -3.14 7.98 2.36
CA HIS A 49 -2.86 7.71 3.76
C HIS A 49 -3.40 6.33 4.12
N TYR A 50 -2.67 5.64 4.97
CA TYR A 50 -2.97 4.28 5.41
C TYR A 50 -2.75 4.15 6.91
N PHE A 51 -3.33 3.11 7.50
CA PHE A 51 -3.11 2.68 8.87
C PHE A 51 -2.19 1.46 8.91
N SER A 52 -1.08 1.56 9.63
CA SER A 52 -0.17 0.46 9.87
C SER A 52 -0.65 -0.37 11.06
N ARG A 53 -1.15 -1.58 10.83
CA ARG A 53 -1.64 -2.47 11.91
C ARG A 53 -0.56 -2.85 12.93
N SER A 54 0.68 -3.04 12.46
CA SER A 54 1.82 -3.38 13.32
C SER A 54 2.28 -2.21 14.18
N ARG A 55 2.36 -1.00 13.59
CA ARG A 55 2.75 0.22 14.30
C ARG A 55 1.60 0.90 15.05
N LYS A 56 0.36 0.48 14.78
CA LYS A 56 -0.89 1.12 15.22
C LYS A 56 -0.88 2.63 14.98
N ALA A 57 -0.47 3.01 13.77
CA ALA A 57 -0.23 4.41 13.43
C ALA A 57 -0.66 4.72 11.99
N LEU A 58 -1.21 5.91 11.82
CA LEU A 58 -1.40 6.56 10.53
C LEU A 58 -0.05 6.81 9.85
N TRP A 59 0.01 6.66 8.53
CA TRP A 59 1.15 7.10 7.74
C TRP A 59 0.74 7.53 6.34
N LYS A 60 1.44 8.53 5.80
CA LYS A 60 1.31 8.94 4.40
C LYS A 60 2.25 8.10 3.54
N LYS A 61 1.73 7.48 2.47
CA LYS A 61 2.58 6.70 1.56
C LYS A 61 3.67 7.58 0.97
N GLY A 62 4.91 7.13 1.13
CA GLY A 62 6.08 7.81 0.59
C GLY A 62 6.58 9.00 1.42
N GLU A 63 6.08 9.21 2.64
CA GLU A 63 6.54 10.30 3.52
C GLU A 63 8.06 10.31 3.74
N THR A 64 8.65 9.12 3.93
CA THR A 64 10.11 8.98 4.07
C THR A 64 10.82 8.91 2.71
N SER A 65 10.26 8.17 1.75
CA SER A 65 10.96 7.79 0.51
C SER A 65 10.77 8.76 -0.65
N GLY A 66 9.84 9.72 -0.57
CA GLY A 66 9.38 10.50 -1.73
C GLY A 66 8.50 9.71 -2.72
N ASN A 67 8.46 8.37 -2.62
CA ASN A 67 7.60 7.49 -3.43
C ASN A 67 6.10 7.57 -3.06
N VAL A 68 5.51 8.75 -3.27
CA VAL A 68 4.14 9.10 -2.92
C VAL A 68 3.11 8.54 -3.91
N GLN A 69 1.86 8.47 -3.45
CA GLN A 69 0.70 8.10 -4.26
C GLN A 69 -0.29 9.26 -4.27
N ARG A 70 -0.43 9.94 -5.41
CA ARG A 70 -1.47 10.96 -5.58
C ARG A 70 -2.78 10.25 -5.93
N VAL A 71 -3.81 10.43 -5.11
CA VAL A 71 -5.10 9.78 -5.32
C VAL A 71 -5.88 10.55 -6.37
N VAL A 72 -6.30 9.83 -7.42
CA VAL A 72 -7.14 10.36 -8.51
C VAL A 72 -8.61 10.01 -8.25
N GLU A 73 -8.86 8.84 -7.67
CA GLU A 73 -10.20 8.35 -7.38
C GLU A 73 -10.19 7.44 -6.14
N VAL A 74 -11.25 7.52 -5.34
CA VAL A 74 -11.56 6.56 -4.27
C VAL A 74 -12.88 5.88 -4.62
N ARG A 75 -12.89 4.55 -4.64
CA ARG A 75 -14.10 3.75 -4.80
C ARG A 75 -14.30 2.85 -3.59
N ALA A 76 -15.55 2.60 -3.26
CA ALA A 76 -15.93 1.49 -2.38
C ALA A 76 -16.47 0.34 -3.23
N ASP A 77 -16.38 -0.88 -2.72
CA ASP A 77 -17.07 -2.03 -3.30
C ASP A 77 -18.57 -2.04 -2.93
N CYS A 78 -19.28 -3.13 -3.26
CA CYS A 78 -20.74 -3.15 -3.26
C CYS A 78 -21.37 -3.17 -1.86
N ASP A 79 -20.68 -3.72 -0.86
CA ASP A 79 -21.07 -3.73 0.55
C ASP A 79 -20.25 -2.75 1.40
N GLY A 80 -19.27 -2.07 0.79
CA GLY A 80 -18.55 -0.95 1.39
C GLY A 80 -17.55 -1.39 2.45
N ASP A 81 -17.10 -2.64 2.39
CA ASP A 81 -16.12 -3.22 3.31
C ASP A 81 -14.69 -3.21 2.72
N ALA A 82 -14.51 -2.72 1.49
CA ALA A 82 -13.22 -2.46 0.90
C ALA A 82 -13.18 -1.15 0.10
N LEU A 83 -11.97 -0.60 -0.05
CA LEU A 83 -11.71 0.57 -0.88
C LEU A 83 -10.72 0.25 -2.02
N LEU A 84 -10.93 0.91 -3.16
CA LEU A 84 -9.96 1.00 -4.25
C LEU A 84 -9.50 2.45 -4.36
N TYR A 85 -8.20 2.67 -4.17
CA TYR A 85 -7.53 3.92 -4.50
C TYR A 85 -6.92 3.80 -5.89
N ARG A 86 -7.43 4.58 -6.84
CA ARG A 86 -6.73 4.76 -8.11
C ARG A 86 -5.75 5.91 -7.98
N VAL A 87 -4.48 5.62 -8.24
CA VAL A 87 -3.38 6.51 -7.88
C VAL A 87 -2.42 6.75 -9.03
N GLU A 88 -1.81 7.93 -9.05
CA GLU A 88 -0.57 8.17 -9.76
C GLU A 88 0.60 7.92 -8.82
N GLN A 89 1.39 6.89 -9.13
CA GLN A 89 2.54 6.49 -8.33
C GLN A 89 3.80 7.26 -8.75
N THR A 90 4.47 7.91 -7.79
CA THR A 90 5.84 8.41 -7.95
C THR A 90 6.82 7.35 -7.47
N GLY A 91 7.83 7.00 -8.26
CA GLY A 91 8.82 5.98 -7.90
C GLY A 91 8.18 4.58 -7.74
N GLY A 92 8.59 3.81 -6.73
CA GLY A 92 8.05 2.46 -6.47
C GLY A 92 7.05 2.40 -5.32
N ALA A 93 5.99 1.60 -5.47
CA ALA A 93 5.04 1.36 -4.38
C ALA A 93 5.64 0.45 -3.29
N CYS A 94 6.52 -0.48 -3.65
CA CYS A 94 7.10 -1.47 -2.75
C CYS A 94 8.36 -0.96 -2.05
N HIS A 95 8.54 -1.31 -0.77
CA HIS A 95 9.76 -0.99 -0.01
C HIS A 95 10.97 -1.82 -0.46
N GLU A 96 10.77 -2.94 -1.16
CA GLU A 96 11.84 -3.75 -1.78
C GLU A 96 12.36 -3.18 -3.11
N GLY A 97 11.90 -1.99 -3.49
CA GLY A 97 12.39 -1.29 -4.67
C GLY A 97 11.54 -1.53 -5.92
N TYR A 98 10.62 -2.50 -5.90
CA TYR A 98 9.77 -2.83 -7.05
C TYR A 98 8.67 -1.79 -7.30
N SER A 99 8.18 -1.73 -8.55
CA SER A 99 7.06 -0.85 -8.94
C SER A 99 5.79 -1.11 -8.12
N GLY A 100 5.51 -2.38 -7.80
CA GLY A 100 4.40 -2.83 -6.98
C GLY A 100 4.81 -3.97 -6.03
N CYS A 101 4.05 -4.16 -4.95
CA CYS A 101 4.26 -5.21 -3.96
C CYS A 101 3.99 -6.62 -4.51
N PHE A 102 3.14 -6.74 -5.53
CA PHE A 102 2.83 -8.02 -6.19
C PHE A 102 3.85 -8.35 -7.29
N TYR A 103 5.14 -8.36 -6.92
CA TYR A 103 6.26 -8.64 -7.84
C TYR A 103 6.69 -10.11 -7.90
N ARG A 104 6.03 -10.97 -7.11
CA ARG A 104 6.21 -12.41 -7.14
C ARG A 104 4.95 -13.08 -7.67
N HIS A 105 5.11 -14.08 -8.51
CA HIS A 105 4.03 -14.97 -8.97
C HIS A 105 4.38 -16.43 -8.72
N LEU A 106 3.37 -17.29 -8.65
CA LEU A 106 3.57 -18.73 -8.54
C LEU A 106 3.87 -19.32 -9.92
N SER A 107 5.05 -19.94 -10.06
CA SER A 107 5.51 -20.64 -11.26
C SER A 107 5.76 -22.10 -10.90
N GLY A 108 4.78 -22.95 -11.20
CA GLY A 108 4.77 -24.33 -10.69
C GLY A 108 4.60 -24.35 -9.17
N ASP A 109 5.58 -24.91 -8.46
CA ASP A 109 5.67 -24.97 -7.00
C ASP A 109 6.63 -23.92 -6.40
N ALA A 110 7.23 -23.07 -7.24
CA ALA A 110 8.16 -22.03 -6.83
C ALA A 110 7.59 -20.61 -7.02
N TRP A 111 8.05 -19.67 -6.20
CA TRP A 111 7.77 -18.24 -6.40
C TRP A 111 8.85 -17.62 -7.28
N ALA A 112 8.45 -16.94 -8.35
CA ALA A 112 9.35 -16.27 -9.27
C ALA A 112 9.07 -14.76 -9.29
N ILE A 113 10.12 -13.95 -9.54
CA ILE A 113 10.02 -12.50 -9.65
C ILE A 113 9.86 -12.11 -11.12
N ASP A 114 8.88 -11.26 -11.42
CA ASP A 114 8.58 -10.79 -12.78
C ASP A 114 8.64 -9.26 -12.95
N ARG A 115 8.92 -8.52 -11.88
CA ARG A 115 9.04 -7.06 -11.92
C ARG A 115 10.47 -6.59 -11.71
N ARG A 116 10.79 -5.45 -12.31
CA ARG A 116 12.08 -4.78 -12.12
C ARG A 116 12.05 -3.88 -10.87
N LYS A 117 13.17 -3.81 -10.15
CA LYS A 117 13.42 -2.75 -9.15
C LYS A 117 13.52 -1.39 -9.85
N VAL A 118 12.72 -0.42 -9.41
CA VAL A 118 12.69 0.96 -9.90
C VAL A 118 13.48 1.92 -8.99
N PHE A 119 13.89 1.47 -7.79
CA PHE A 119 14.87 2.15 -6.93
C PHE A 119 15.63 1.15 -6.06
N ASN A 120 16.75 1.59 -5.45
CA ASN A 120 17.52 0.81 -4.49
C ASN A 120 17.02 1.11 -3.05
N PRO A 121 16.44 0.13 -2.32
CA PRO A 121 15.95 0.35 -0.95
C PRO A 121 17.00 0.87 0.02
N ALA A 122 18.26 0.42 -0.10
CA ALA A 122 19.34 0.79 0.81
C ALA A 122 19.76 2.28 0.69
N GLU A 123 19.41 2.92 -0.42
CA GLU A 123 19.66 4.36 -0.64
C GLU A 123 18.52 5.24 -0.13
N VAL A 124 17.35 4.64 0.17
CA VAL A 124 16.10 5.36 0.45
C VAL A 124 15.64 5.17 1.89
N TYR A 125 15.83 3.98 2.45
CA TYR A 125 15.42 3.64 3.81
C TYR A 125 16.64 3.45 4.70
N PRO A 126 16.61 3.93 5.96
CA PRO A 126 17.71 3.69 6.88
C PRO A 126 17.83 2.20 7.23
N PRO A 127 19.03 1.70 7.56
CA PRO A 127 19.29 0.26 7.75
C PRO A 127 18.46 -0.39 8.86
N ASP A 128 18.01 0.40 9.83
CA ASP A 128 17.23 0.01 11.00
C ASP A 128 15.72 0.30 10.85
N ALA A 129 15.27 0.73 9.67
CA ALA A 129 13.85 0.90 9.41
C ALA A 129 13.11 -0.43 9.60
N ALA A 130 12.05 -0.43 10.40
CA ALA A 130 11.19 -1.59 10.54
C ALA A 130 10.57 -1.95 9.17
N ARG A 131 10.98 -3.08 8.59
CA ARG A 131 10.45 -3.61 7.32
C ARG A 131 9.38 -4.67 7.61
N PRO A 132 8.23 -4.65 6.91
CA PRO A 132 7.29 -5.76 7.05
C PRO A 132 7.92 -7.04 6.50
N ALA A 133 7.54 -8.18 7.07
CA ALA A 133 8.01 -9.49 6.62
C ALA A 133 7.70 -9.68 5.12
N THR A 134 8.70 -10.14 4.37
CA THR A 134 8.58 -10.56 2.97
C THR A 134 8.37 -12.08 2.88
N LEU A 135 8.02 -12.59 1.70
CA LEU A 135 7.93 -14.04 1.48
C LEU A 135 9.25 -14.76 1.80
N ASP A 136 10.39 -14.12 1.57
CA ASP A 136 11.72 -14.68 1.84
C ASP A 136 11.92 -14.82 3.36
N THR A 137 11.61 -13.77 4.13
CA THR A 137 11.71 -13.81 5.61
C THR A 137 10.76 -14.83 6.25
N LEU A 138 9.57 -15.05 5.66
CA LEU A 138 8.63 -16.06 6.13
C LEU A 138 9.10 -17.49 5.83
N ARG A 139 9.96 -17.67 4.83
CA ARG A 139 10.58 -18.95 4.44
C ARG A 139 11.94 -19.18 5.11
N GLY A 140 12.47 -18.19 5.81
CA GLY A 140 13.80 -18.23 6.44
C GLY A 140 14.95 -18.02 5.45
N GLU A 141 14.68 -17.43 4.29
CA GLU A 141 15.69 -17.06 3.30
C GLU A 141 16.36 -15.72 3.68
N PRO A 142 17.67 -15.54 3.44
CA PRO A 142 18.36 -14.29 3.74
C PRO A 142 17.85 -13.14 2.85
N GLU A 143 17.77 -11.93 3.42
CA GLU A 143 17.55 -10.70 2.62
C GLU A 143 18.80 -10.46 1.75
N GLU A 144 18.65 -10.47 0.42
CA GLU A 144 19.72 -10.14 -0.55
C GLU A 144 20.09 -8.65 -0.59
#